data_AF-A0ABC9QU75-F1
#
_entry.id   AF-A0ABC9QU75-F1
#
_cell.length_a   1.000
_cell.length_b   1.000
_cell.length_c   1.000
_cell.angle_alpha   90.00
_cell.angle_beta   90.00
_cell.angle_gamma   90.00
#
_symmetry.space_group_name_H-M   'P 1'
#
loop_
_entity.id
_entity.type
_entity.pdbx_description
1 polymer ?
#
loop_
_entity_poly.entity_id
_entity_poly.type
_entity_poly.pdbx_seq_one_letter_code
_entity_poly.pdbx_strand_id
1 'polypeptide(L)' 'MITDKIPTIVVHFDLFNGQVACVEISKIKDNDLNWITRQQMEGQSVFNISQNFFDHKITEMPNSLFFA' A
#
# COMPACT_ATOMS: atom_id res chain seq x y z
N MET A 1 -16.93 -10.73 -22.31
CA MET A 1 -15.54 -10.24 -22.33
C MET A 1 -15.04 -10.26 -20.91
N ILE A 2 -13.96 -10.99 -20.65
CA ILE A 2 -13.38 -11.09 -19.31
C ILE A 2 -12.70 -9.75 -19.01
N THR A 3 -13.36 -8.87 -18.28
CA THR A 3 -12.72 -7.71 -17.65
C THR A 3 -12.12 -8.16 -16.32
N ASP A 4 -11.28 -9.20 -16.34
CA ASP A 4 -10.46 -9.48 -15.17
C ASP A 4 -9.48 -8.31 -15.07
N LYS A 5 -9.73 -7.43 -14.10
CA LYS A 5 -8.87 -6.28 -13.84
C LYS A 5 -7.44 -6.78 -13.66
N ILE A 6 -6.48 -6.13 -14.33
CA ILE A 6 -5.06 -6.47 -14.23
C ILE A 6 -4.67 -6.45 -12.75
N PRO A 7 -4.19 -7.58 -12.18
CA PRO A 7 -3.70 -7.60 -10.81
C PRO A 7 -2.64 -6.53 -10.63
N THR A 8 -2.91 -5.59 -9.73
CA THR A 8 -2.07 -4.40 -9.50
C THR A 8 -1.89 -4.24 -8.00
N ILE A 9 -0.64 -4.05 -7.57
CA ILE A 9 -0.25 -3.88 -6.18
C ILE A 9 0.58 -2.60 -6.08
N VAL A 10 0.35 -1.81 -5.04
CA VAL A 10 1.24 -0.72 -4.63
C VAL A 10 2.09 -1.21 -3.47
N VAL A 11 3.41 -1.05 -3.58
CA VAL A 11 4.35 -1.35 -2.49
C VAL A 11 4.98 -0.04 -2.03
N HIS A 12 4.85 0.25 -0.75
CA HIS A 12 5.49 1.41 -0.13
C HIS A 12 6.48 0.96 0.94
N PHE A 13 7.75 1.33 0.76
CA PHE A 13 8.80 1.11 1.74
C PHE A 13 8.98 2.36 2.59
N ASP A 14 8.61 2.26 3.86
CA ASP A 14 8.92 3.27 4.86
C ASP A 14 10.24 2.87 5.52
N LEU A 15 11.34 3.39 4.96
CA LEU A 15 12.69 3.11 5.44
C LEU A 15 12.98 3.76 6.79
N PHE A 16 12.26 4.84 7.15
CA PHE A 16 12.47 5.52 8.42
C PHE A 16 11.94 4.68 9.57
N ASN A 17 10.75 4.11 9.42
CA ASN A 17 10.15 3.24 10.43
C ASN A 17 10.49 1.75 10.24
N GLY A 18 11.21 1.39 9.16
CA GLY A 18 11.63 0.02 8.88
C GLY A 18 10.46 -0.92 8.56
N GLN A 19 9.40 -0.40 7.94
CA GLN A 19 8.15 -1.12 7.66
C GLN A 19 7.77 -1.04 6.18
N VAL A 20 7.03 -2.02 5.67
CA VAL A 20 6.53 -2.05 4.29
C VAL A 20 5.03 -2.29 4.27
N ALA A 21 4.35 -1.63 3.34
CA ALA A 21 2.95 -1.87 3.04
C ALA A 21 2.80 -2.41 1.62
N CYS A 22 2.05 -3.50 1.47
CA CYS A 22 1.69 -4.11 0.19
C CYS A 22 0.17 -4.05 -0.01
N VAL A 23 -0.31 -3.15 -0.87
CA VAL A 23 -1.74 -2.89 -1.04
C VAL A 23 -2.22 -3.39 -2.40
N GLU A 24 -3.10 -4.40 -2.42
CA GLU A 24 -3.76 -4.86 -3.64
C GLU A 24 -4.80 -3.82 -4.09
N ILE A 25 -4.54 -3.14 -5.22
CA ILE A 25 -5.42 -2.09 -5.75
C ILE A 25 -6.25 -2.55 -6.96
N SER A 26 -6.06 -3.80 -7.40
CA SER A 26 -6.80 -4.42 -8.52
C SER A 26 -8.32 -4.37 -8.35
N LYS A 27 -8.81 -4.42 -7.10
CA LYS A 27 -10.24 -4.48 -6.74
C LYS A 27 -10.84 -3.13 -6.37
N ILE A 28 -10.02 -2.09 -6.22
CA ILE A 28 -10.48 -0.76 -5.86
C ILE A 28 -11.25 -0.19 -7.07
N LYS A 29 -12.35 0.52 -6.80
CA LYS A 29 -13.11 1.22 -7.86
C LYS A 29 -12.24 2.36 -8.40
N ASP A 30 -12.39 2.64 -9.69
CA ASP A 30 -11.63 3.70 -10.34
C ASP A 30 -11.89 5.01 -9.58
N ASN A 31 -10.81 5.75 -9.26
CA ASN A 31 -10.82 7.00 -8.48
C ASN A 31 -10.98 6.88 -6.94
N ASP A 32 -10.90 5.69 -6.35
CA ASP A 32 -11.06 5.45 -4.90
C ASP A 32 -9.77 5.00 -4.19
N LEU A 33 -8.60 5.38 -4.73
CA LEU A 33 -7.28 5.06 -4.15
C LEU A 33 -7.00 5.81 -2.82
N ASN A 34 -8.00 6.37 -2.14
CA ASN A 34 -7.84 7.11 -0.89
C ASN A 34 -6.79 8.25 -1.00
N TRP A 35 -6.92 9.06 -2.04
CA TRP A 35 -6.19 10.32 -2.16
C TRP A 35 -6.76 11.34 -1.17
N ILE A 36 -5.89 11.95 -0.36
CA ILE A 36 -6.29 12.99 0.60
C ILE A 36 -5.47 14.25 0.39
N THR A 37 -6.03 15.40 0.77
CA THR A 37 -5.29 16.66 0.81
C THR A 37 -4.61 16.82 2.17
N ARG A 38 -3.29 17.03 2.21
CA ARG A 38 -2.54 17.30 3.45
C ARG A 38 -2.04 18.75 3.48
N GLN A 39 -2.56 19.56 4.40
CA GLN A 39 -2.09 20.95 4.59
C GLN A 39 -0.60 21.03 4.95
N GLN A 40 -0.08 20.06 5.70
CA GLN A 40 1.34 19.96 6.05
C GLN A 40 2.26 19.71 4.84
N MET A 41 1.69 19.29 3.71
CA MET A 41 2.38 19.13 2.43
C MET A 41 1.89 20.18 1.44
N GLU A 42 1.75 21.43 1.89
CA GLU A 42 1.35 22.57 1.07
C GLU A 42 -0.01 22.38 0.35
N GLY A 43 -0.89 21.54 0.92
CA GLY A 43 -2.19 21.23 0.31
C GLY A 43 -2.10 20.26 -0.87
N GLN A 44 -1.01 19.52 -1.02
CA GLN A 44 -0.88 18.51 -2.07
C GLN A 44 -1.81 17.32 -1.82
N SER A 45 -2.25 16.71 -2.91
CA SER A 45 -2.96 15.44 -2.90
C SER A 45 -1.96 14.31 -2.74
N VAL A 46 -2.15 13.49 -1.71
CA VAL A 46 -1.23 12.41 -1.35
C VAL A 46 -1.99 11.10 -1.26
N PHE A 47 -1.33 10.03 -1.67
CA PHE A 47 -1.86 8.69 -1.54
C PHE A 47 -1.76 8.25 -0.08
N ASN A 48 -2.89 8.02 0.58
CA ASN A 48 -2.91 7.69 2.00
C ASN A 48 -3.06 6.20 2.23
N ILE A 49 -2.00 5.60 2.77
CA ILE A 49 -2.00 4.22 3.26
C ILE A 49 -2.26 4.26 4.76
N SER A 50 -3.29 3.54 5.24
CA SER A 50 -3.53 3.38 6.68
C SER A 50 -2.40 2.57 7.33
N GLN A 51 -2.04 2.87 8.58
CA GLN A 51 -1.01 2.14 9.32
C GLN A 51 -1.30 0.63 9.41
N ASN A 52 -2.57 0.23 9.34
CA ASN A 52 -2.99 -1.18 9.34
C ASN A 52 -2.50 -1.98 8.13
N PHE A 53 -2.06 -1.32 7.06
CA PHE A 53 -1.47 -1.97 5.88
C PHE A 53 0.04 -2.18 5.99
N PHE A 54 0.69 -1.69 7.06
CA PHE A 54 2.11 -1.93 7.33
C PHE A 54 2.26 -3.14 8.24
N ASP A 55 1.99 -4.32 7.68
CA ASP A 55 2.00 -5.61 8.35
C ASP A 55 3.37 -6.30 8.38
N HIS A 56 4.37 -5.69 7.75
CA HIS A 56 5.70 -6.27 7.62
C HIS A 56 6.80 -5.29 8.01
N LYS A 57 7.80 -5.80 8.75
CA LYS A 57 9.04 -5.09 9.04
C LYS A 57 10.13 -5.50 8.05
N ILE A 58 10.78 -4.51 7.44
CA ILE A 58 11.85 -4.69 6.46
C ILE A 58 13.11 -5.28 7.12
N THR A 59 13.29 -5.03 8.41
CA THR A 59 14.44 -5.50 9.19
C THR A 59 14.27 -6.93 9.72
N GLU A 60 13.08 -7.51 9.61
CA GLU A 60 12.80 -8.85 10.08
C GLU A 60 12.78 -9.82 8.90
N MET A 61 13.26 -11.04 9.14
CA MET A 61 13.23 -12.09 8.14
C MET A 61 11.75 -12.45 7.87
N PRO A 62 11.32 -12.58 6.59
CA PRO A 62 9.96 -12.97 6.29
C PRO A 62 9.63 -14.28 7.00
N ASN A 63 8.49 -14.34 7.70
CA ASN A 63 8.08 -15.56 8.38
C ASN A 63 8.03 -16.71 7.37
N SER A 64 8.76 -17.80 7.65
CA SER A 64 8.86 -18.96 6.74
C SER A 64 7.53 -19.66 6.46
N LEU A 65 6.50 -19.38 7.28
CA LEU A 65 5.13 -19.83 7.09
C LEU A 65 4.44 -19.30 5.82
N PHE A 66 5.03 -18.32 5.11
CA PHE A 66 4.52 -17.86 3.81
C PHE A 66 4.83 -18.82 2.64
N PHE A 67 5.63 -19.88 2.86
CA PHE A 67 5.99 -20.86 1.83
C PHE A 67 5.42 -22.28 2.08
N ALA A 68 4.50 -22.43 3.04
CA ALA A 68 3.86 -23.70 3.39
C ALA A 68 2.41 -23.76 2.89
#